data_AF-A0A9P0Q575-F1
#
_entry.id   AF-A0A9P0Q575-F1
#
_cell.length_a   1.000
_cell.length_b   1.000
_cell.length_c   1.000
_cell.angle_alpha   90.00
_cell.angle_beta   90.00
_cell.angle_gamma   90.00
#
_symmetry.space_group_name_H-M   'P 1'
#
loop_
_entity.id
_entity.type
_entity.pdbx_description
1 polymer ?
#
loop_
_entity_poly.entity_id
_entity_poly.type
_entity_poly.pdbx_seq_one_letter_code
_entity_poly.pdbx_strand_id
1 'polypeptide(L)'
;MKKYAYESNRLCDHGVGIVQSPTVLLLEAGPDETEITDVPSLAAYLQLSRMDWAYKTMYTGRACLGMKNGQCNWPRGKVLGGSSVLNYMLYKPDAGDSIGREIDIRNESRKQIVTAKKEVVMSAGSINTPQILMLSGVGPREELDKHGIPVLADLKVGENLQDHVAMGGLTFRINKPVSIVQDRFQAFPMTMQYVMHRKGPMTTLGGVEGLAFVNTYLGKK
;
A
#
# COMPACT_ATOMS: atom_id res chain seq x y z
N MET A 1 -2.15 -15.82 2.62
CA MET A 1 -1.88 -14.44 3.10
C MET A 1 -0.93 -14.52 4.29
N LYS A 2 0.27 -13.92 4.24
CA LYS A 2 1.11 -13.79 5.45
C LYS A 2 0.56 -12.62 6.27
N LYS A 3 0.22 -12.87 7.53
CA LYS A 3 -0.18 -11.84 8.49
C LYS A 3 0.87 -11.85 9.59
N TYR A 4 1.55 -10.74 9.77
CA TYR A 4 2.54 -10.60 10.83
C TYR A 4 1.88 -10.00 12.06
N ALA A 5 2.16 -10.59 13.21
CA ALA A 5 1.87 -10.01 14.51
C ALA A 5 3.20 -9.48 15.05
N TYR A 6 3.35 -8.16 15.11
CA TYR A 6 4.54 -7.54 15.71
C TYR A 6 4.31 -7.40 17.22
N GLU A 7 5.09 -8.14 17.99
CA GLU A 7 5.36 -7.82 19.39
C GLU A 7 6.60 -6.92 19.41
N SER A 8 6.68 -5.96 20.33
CA SER A 8 7.84 -5.07 20.51
C SER A 8 9.14 -5.79 20.93
N ASN A 9 9.29 -7.11 20.68
CA ASN A 9 10.55 -7.86 20.79
C ASN A 9 10.55 -9.32 20.26
N ARG A 10 9.63 -9.77 19.40
CA ARG A 10 9.77 -11.09 18.74
C ARG A 10 8.81 -11.29 17.55
N LEU A 11 9.34 -11.83 16.46
CA LEU A 11 8.58 -12.35 15.31
C LEU A 11 7.78 -13.58 15.77
N CYS A 12 6.47 -13.58 15.53
CA CYS A 12 5.65 -14.78 15.68
C CYS A 12 5.95 -15.74 14.52
N ASP A 13 6.92 -16.63 14.73
CA ASP A 13 7.29 -17.67 13.77
C ASP A 13 6.23 -18.80 13.73
N HIS A 14 6.24 -19.56 12.64
CA HIS A 14 5.21 -20.44 12.07
C HIS A 14 4.71 -21.66 12.90
N GLY A 15 4.57 -21.54 14.21
CA GLY A 15 4.09 -22.60 15.12
C GLY A 15 2.57 -22.64 15.30
N VAL A 16 2.00 -23.84 15.28
CA VAL A 16 0.61 -24.12 15.70
C VAL A 16 0.55 -24.02 17.23
N GLY A 17 -0.18 -23.03 17.74
CA GLY A 17 -0.40 -22.83 19.17
C GLY A 17 -0.96 -21.43 19.42
N ILE A 18 -1.68 -21.25 20.53
CA ILE A 18 -2.12 -19.93 20.99
C ILE A 18 -0.85 -19.08 21.14
N VAL A 19 -0.67 -18.15 20.21
CA VAL A 19 0.44 -17.19 20.23
C VAL A 19 0.25 -16.34 21.48
N GLN A 20 1.31 -16.17 22.29
CA GLN A 20 1.29 -15.33 23.49
C GLN A 20 0.58 -14.01 23.20
N SER A 21 -0.37 -13.61 24.05
CA SER A 21 -1.13 -12.37 23.85
C SER A 21 -0.20 -11.16 24.04
N PRO A 22 0.21 -10.46 22.97
CA PRO A 22 1.04 -9.28 23.11
C PRO A 22 0.26 -8.18 23.84
N THR A 23 0.96 -7.18 24.37
CA THR A 23 0.31 -6.01 24.96
C THR A 23 -0.46 -5.22 23.91
N VAL A 24 0.16 -5.02 22.75
CA VAL A 24 -0.42 -4.37 21.56
C VAL A 24 -0.15 -5.26 20.35
N LEU A 25 -1.17 -5.46 19.50
CA LEU A 25 -1.06 -6.27 18.27
C LEU A 25 -1.20 -5.38 17.04
N LEU A 26 -0.16 -5.30 16.21
CA LEU A 26 -0.21 -4.65 14.89
C LEU A 26 -0.50 -5.69 13.80
N LEU A 27 -1.41 -5.37 12.88
CA LEU A 27 -1.70 -6.18 11.69
C LEU A 27 -1.21 -5.55 10.40
N GLU A 28 -0.36 -6.29 9.69
CA GLU A 28 0.08 -5.97 8.34
C GLU A 28 0.00 -7.19 7.41
N ALA A 29 -0.07 -6.93 6.10
CA ALA A 29 -0.26 -7.95 5.08
C ALA A 29 0.74 -7.80 3.93
N GLY A 30 1.52 -8.85 3.68
CA GLY A 30 2.54 -8.86 2.64
C GLY A 30 3.70 -9.77 3.00
N PRO A 31 4.73 -9.92 2.15
CA PRO A 31 6.04 -10.37 2.58
C PRO A 31 6.79 -9.25 3.31
N ASP A 32 7.94 -9.59 3.88
CA ASP A 32 8.89 -8.60 4.42
C ASP A 32 9.52 -7.75 3.30
N GLU A 33 10.02 -6.58 3.67
CA GLU A 33 10.85 -5.74 2.80
C GLU A 33 12.11 -6.49 2.33
N THR A 34 12.67 -6.05 1.22
CA THR A 34 13.88 -6.65 0.62
C THR A 34 14.82 -5.54 0.17
N GLU A 35 16.08 -5.85 -0.11
CA GLU A 35 17.02 -4.83 -0.63
C GLU A 35 16.53 -4.12 -1.91
N ILE A 36 15.63 -4.75 -2.68
CA ILE A 36 15.01 -4.16 -3.88
C ILE A 36 13.99 -3.08 -3.51
N THR A 37 13.27 -3.24 -2.39
CA THR A 37 12.26 -2.26 -1.95
C THR A 37 12.88 -0.95 -1.48
N ASP A 38 14.14 -0.98 -1.06
CA ASP A 38 14.89 0.20 -0.64
C ASP A 38 15.45 1.04 -1.79
N VAL A 39 15.33 0.54 -3.03
CA VAL A 39 15.83 1.23 -4.23
C VAL A 39 14.71 2.09 -4.82
N PRO A 40 14.72 3.43 -4.63
CA PRO A 40 13.56 4.28 -4.96
C PRO A 40 13.18 4.20 -6.44
N SER A 41 14.18 4.11 -7.31
CA SER A 41 13.97 4.02 -8.76
C SER A 41 13.32 2.72 -9.23
N LEU A 42 13.32 1.68 -8.40
CA LEU A 42 12.67 0.41 -8.72
C LEU A 42 11.20 0.37 -8.30
N ALA A 43 10.68 1.39 -7.59
CA ALA A 43 9.29 1.40 -7.12
C ALA A 43 8.25 1.15 -8.24
N ALA A 44 8.51 1.62 -9.46
CA ALA A 44 7.67 1.35 -10.63
C ALA A 44 7.56 -0.15 -10.95
N TYR A 45 8.66 -0.89 -10.84
CA TYR A 45 8.73 -2.33 -11.10
C TYR A 45 8.05 -3.17 -10.01
N LEU A 46 7.90 -2.60 -8.82
CA LEU A 46 7.24 -3.28 -7.71
C LEU A 46 5.71 -3.23 -7.84
N GLN A 47 5.17 -2.26 -8.58
CA GLN A 47 3.74 -2.19 -8.90
C GLN A 47 3.33 -3.39 -9.76
N LEU A 48 2.13 -3.92 -9.53
CA LEU A 48 1.56 -5.12 -10.16
C LEU A 48 2.37 -6.41 -9.91
N SER A 49 3.35 -6.38 -9.01
CA SER A 49 4.10 -7.55 -8.57
C SER A 49 3.41 -8.25 -7.39
N ARG A 50 4.04 -9.28 -6.84
CA ARG A 50 3.60 -9.95 -5.59
C ARG A 50 3.52 -9.03 -4.37
N MET A 51 4.20 -7.88 -4.42
CA MET A 51 4.22 -6.86 -3.37
C MET A 51 3.15 -5.79 -3.55
N ASP A 52 2.30 -5.93 -4.57
CA ASP A 52 1.15 -5.07 -4.82
C ASP A 52 -0.14 -5.91 -4.70
N TRP A 53 -1.19 -5.31 -4.13
CA TRP A 53 -2.54 -5.87 -4.19
C TRP A 53 -3.10 -5.88 -5.62
N ALA A 54 -2.55 -5.05 -6.51
CA ALA A 54 -2.89 -4.95 -7.92
C ALA A 54 -4.39 -4.72 -8.17
N TYR A 55 -5.01 -3.86 -7.33
CA TYR A 55 -6.41 -3.51 -7.50
C TYR A 55 -6.65 -2.84 -8.85
N LYS A 56 -7.87 -2.99 -9.34
CA LYS A 56 -8.36 -2.29 -10.52
C LYS A 56 -9.62 -1.53 -10.16
N THR A 57 -9.75 -0.34 -10.72
CA THR A 57 -10.98 0.44 -10.56
C THR A 57 -12.11 -0.19 -11.37
N MET A 58 -13.35 0.08 -10.98
CA MET A 58 -14.49 -0.13 -11.86
C MET A 58 -14.41 0.79 -13.09
N TYR A 59 -15.04 0.39 -14.19
CA TYR A 59 -15.17 1.24 -15.37
C TYR A 59 -16.08 2.43 -15.05
N THR A 60 -15.63 3.64 -15.38
CA THR A 60 -16.37 4.89 -15.09
C THR A 60 -16.81 5.62 -16.36
N GLY A 61 -16.39 5.17 -17.54
CA GLY A 61 -16.59 5.85 -18.82
C GLY A 61 -15.86 7.18 -19.00
N ARG A 62 -15.13 7.65 -17.98
CA ARG A 62 -14.49 8.98 -17.98
C ARG A 62 -12.99 8.96 -17.70
N ALA A 63 -12.50 7.94 -17.02
CA ALA A 63 -11.08 7.77 -16.70
C ALA A 63 -10.51 6.53 -17.36
N CYS A 64 -9.17 6.50 -17.53
CA CYS A 64 -8.42 5.33 -17.99
C CYS A 64 -8.91 4.72 -19.32
N LEU A 65 -9.42 5.56 -20.23
CA LEU A 65 -9.94 5.13 -21.55
C LEU A 65 -8.89 4.44 -22.43
N GLY A 66 -7.60 4.74 -22.23
CA GLY A 66 -6.49 4.07 -22.90
C GLY A 66 -6.04 2.76 -22.24
N MET A 67 -6.62 2.36 -21.12
CA MET A 67 -6.30 1.13 -20.40
C MET A 67 -7.21 -0.02 -20.83
N LYS A 68 -6.77 -1.27 -20.63
CA LYS A 68 -7.59 -2.46 -20.90
C LYS A 68 -8.90 -2.39 -20.11
N ASN A 69 -10.02 -2.60 -20.81
CA ASN A 69 -11.39 -2.51 -20.28
C ASN A 69 -11.76 -1.14 -19.68
N GLY A 70 -11.00 -0.08 -19.97
CA GLY A 70 -11.20 1.24 -19.38
C GLY A 70 -11.02 1.30 -17.86
N GLN A 71 -10.23 0.37 -17.29
CA GLN A 71 -9.99 0.27 -15.84
C GLN A 71 -8.59 0.78 -15.49
N CYS A 72 -8.48 1.59 -14.45
CA CYS A 72 -7.19 2.05 -13.94
C CYS A 72 -6.53 0.95 -13.11
N ASN A 73 -5.22 0.78 -13.26
CA ASN A 73 -4.43 0.07 -12.27
C ASN A 73 -4.33 0.96 -11.02
N TRP A 74 -4.64 0.39 -9.86
CA TRP A 74 -4.61 1.09 -8.59
C TRP A 74 -3.67 0.38 -7.60
N PRO A 75 -2.35 0.60 -7.74
CA PRO A 75 -1.36 -0.12 -6.95
C PRO A 75 -1.48 0.26 -5.47
N ARG A 76 -1.46 -0.74 -4.59
CA ARG A 76 -1.45 -0.61 -3.13
C ARG A 76 -0.48 -1.62 -2.56
N GLY A 77 0.41 -1.15 -1.68
CA GLY A 77 1.43 -1.99 -1.09
C GLY A 77 0.84 -3.18 -0.32
N LYS A 78 1.33 -4.35 -0.68
CA LYS A 78 1.12 -5.65 -0.04
C LYS A 78 2.48 -6.15 0.41
N VAL A 79 3.06 -5.44 1.36
CA VAL A 79 4.40 -5.65 1.95
C VAL A 79 4.36 -5.04 3.36
N LEU A 80 5.24 -5.49 4.24
CA LEU A 80 5.46 -4.79 5.51
C LEU A 80 5.78 -3.31 5.24
N GLY A 81 5.15 -2.36 5.94
CA GLY A 81 5.20 -0.92 5.64
C GLY A 81 4.17 -0.46 4.58
N GLY A 82 3.44 -1.39 3.97
CA GLY A 82 2.29 -1.11 3.11
C GLY A 82 2.62 -0.28 1.88
N SER A 83 1.76 0.68 1.55
CA SER A 83 1.92 1.48 0.32
C SER A 83 3.13 2.42 0.36
N SER A 84 3.69 2.73 1.53
CA SER A 84 4.87 3.60 1.68
C SER A 84 6.10 3.01 0.97
N VAL A 85 6.20 1.68 0.93
CA VAL A 85 7.28 0.93 0.26
C VAL A 85 7.20 1.03 -1.26
N LEU A 86 6.01 1.25 -1.83
CA LEU A 86 5.79 1.40 -3.27
C LEU A 86 5.71 2.87 -3.74
N ASN A 87 6.01 3.83 -2.86
CA ASN A 87 5.61 5.24 -3.03
C ASN A 87 6.75 6.16 -3.53
N TYR A 88 7.79 5.63 -4.18
CA TYR A 88 8.93 6.43 -4.69
C TYR A 88 9.54 7.37 -3.63
N MET A 89 9.55 6.96 -2.35
CA MET A 89 9.98 7.78 -1.20
C MET A 89 9.25 9.14 -1.08
N LEU A 90 8.06 9.28 -1.67
CA LEU A 90 7.24 10.47 -1.51
C LEU A 90 6.70 10.51 -0.08
N TYR A 91 7.06 11.55 0.66
CA TYR A 91 6.51 11.78 1.99
C TYR A 91 5.00 12.05 1.89
N LYS A 92 4.21 11.28 2.64
CA LYS A 92 2.78 11.55 2.87
C LYS A 92 2.58 11.69 4.39
N PRO A 93 1.86 12.73 4.86
CA PRO A 93 1.45 12.77 6.26
C PRO A 93 0.50 11.61 6.57
N ASP A 94 0.64 11.04 7.76
CA ASP A 94 -0.04 9.81 8.17
C ASP A 94 -1.56 9.98 8.24
N ALA A 95 -2.29 8.94 7.83
CA ALA A 95 -3.72 8.80 8.07
C ALA A 95 -3.93 8.05 9.39
N GLY A 96 -4.82 8.55 10.26
CA GLY A 96 -5.02 8.01 11.61
C GLY A 96 -5.33 6.51 11.67
N ASP A 97 -4.77 5.83 12.67
CA ASP A 97 -4.94 4.39 12.91
C ASP A 97 -6.29 4.05 13.59
N SER A 98 -6.78 2.82 13.38
CA SER A 98 -7.97 2.28 14.04
C SER A 98 -7.62 1.26 15.12
N ILE A 99 -8.31 1.28 16.28
CA ILE A 99 -7.97 0.49 17.47
C ILE A 99 -9.08 -0.53 17.82
N GLY A 100 -8.71 -1.78 18.11
CA GLY A 100 -9.58 -2.89 18.54
C GLY A 100 -8.99 -3.72 19.70
N ARG A 101 -9.54 -4.92 20.00
CA ARG A 101 -9.02 -5.80 21.08
C ARG A 101 -8.74 -7.25 20.69
N GLU A 102 -9.34 -7.74 19.62
CA GLU A 102 -9.19 -9.13 19.17
C GLU A 102 -9.36 -9.23 17.65
N ILE A 103 -8.66 -10.19 17.04
CA ILE A 103 -8.74 -10.45 15.60
C ILE A 103 -8.72 -11.96 15.33
N ASP A 104 -9.66 -12.42 14.51
CA ASP A 104 -9.64 -13.77 13.91
C ASP A 104 -8.87 -13.74 12.58
N ILE A 105 -7.76 -14.49 12.51
CA ILE A 105 -6.96 -14.62 11.30
C ILE A 105 -7.27 -15.96 10.61
N ARG A 106 -7.96 -15.88 9.47
CA ARG A 106 -8.11 -17.00 8.54
C ARG A 106 -7.02 -16.95 7.46
N ASN A 107 -6.23 -18.02 7.32
CA ASN A 107 -5.40 -18.29 6.15
C ASN A 107 -5.93 -19.59 5.50
N GLU A 108 -5.79 -19.74 4.18
CA GLU A 108 -6.48 -20.72 3.31
C GLU A 108 -6.38 -22.21 3.70
N SER A 109 -5.62 -22.55 4.75
CA SER A 109 -5.57 -23.90 5.33
C SER A 109 -5.61 -23.96 6.87
N ARG A 110 -5.53 -22.82 7.59
CA ARG A 110 -5.47 -22.78 9.06
C ARG A 110 -6.13 -21.52 9.64
N LYS A 111 -7.00 -21.71 10.65
CA LYS A 111 -7.56 -20.65 11.49
C LYS A 111 -6.61 -20.41 12.67
N GLN A 112 -6.18 -19.17 12.88
CA GLN A 112 -5.39 -18.76 14.02
C GLN A 112 -6.11 -17.62 14.74
N ILE A 113 -6.28 -17.75 16.05
CA ILE A 113 -6.85 -16.71 16.91
C ILE A 113 -5.68 -16.09 17.68
N VAL A 114 -5.54 -14.77 17.57
CA VAL A 114 -4.54 -14.00 18.30
C VAL A 114 -5.26 -12.91 19.09
N THR A 115 -5.00 -12.85 20.40
CA THR A 115 -5.62 -11.88 21.30
C THR A 115 -4.59 -10.85 21.77
N ALA A 116 -4.99 -9.61 22.02
CA ALA A 116 -4.12 -8.58 22.59
C ALA A 116 -4.56 -8.25 24.03
N LYS A 117 -3.61 -7.94 24.93
CA LYS A 117 -3.93 -7.60 26.32
C LYS A 117 -4.54 -6.21 26.47
N LYS A 118 -4.13 -5.26 25.64
CA LYS A 118 -4.66 -3.88 25.65
C LYS A 118 -5.39 -3.58 24.37
N GLU A 119 -4.68 -3.59 23.24
CA GLU A 119 -5.12 -2.96 22.01
C GLU A 119 -4.62 -3.71 20.77
N VAL A 120 -5.40 -3.62 19.71
CA VAL A 120 -5.10 -4.03 18.36
C VAL A 120 -5.01 -2.77 17.52
N VAL A 121 -3.94 -2.58 16.77
CA VAL A 121 -3.78 -1.47 15.83
C VAL A 121 -3.92 -2.01 14.41
N MET A 122 -4.85 -1.43 13.65
CA MET A 122 -5.10 -1.80 12.27
C MET A 122 -4.42 -0.83 11.30
N SER A 123 -3.33 -1.27 10.70
CA SER A 123 -2.55 -0.49 9.72
C SER A 123 -2.55 -1.15 8.34
N ALA A 124 -3.69 -1.71 7.95
CA ALA A 124 -3.86 -2.38 6.65
C ALA A 124 -4.03 -1.39 5.46
N GLY A 125 -4.03 -0.07 5.74
CA GLY A 125 -4.16 1.00 4.75
C GLY A 125 -5.61 1.35 4.41
N SER A 126 -5.79 2.43 3.65
CA SER A 126 -7.10 3.06 3.37
C SER A 126 -8.11 2.19 2.62
N ILE A 127 -7.70 1.06 2.03
CA ILE A 127 -8.59 0.11 1.35
C ILE A 127 -8.88 -1.11 2.24
N ASN A 128 -7.86 -1.73 2.83
CA ASN A 128 -8.06 -2.99 3.57
C ASN A 128 -8.56 -2.76 5.01
N THR A 129 -8.18 -1.67 5.68
CA THR A 129 -8.68 -1.37 7.03
C THR A 129 -10.22 -1.29 7.05
N PRO A 130 -10.90 -0.48 6.21
CA PRO A 130 -12.36 -0.46 6.19
C PRO A 130 -12.97 -1.79 5.79
N GLN A 131 -12.33 -2.56 4.89
CA GLN A 131 -12.80 -3.90 4.52
C GLN A 131 -12.78 -4.86 5.71
N ILE A 132 -11.69 -4.89 6.48
CA ILE A 132 -11.57 -5.77 7.65
C ILE A 132 -12.58 -5.36 8.73
N LEU A 133 -12.76 -4.05 8.97
CA LEU A 133 -13.77 -3.54 9.90
C LEU A 133 -15.18 -3.99 9.49
N MET A 134 -15.55 -3.84 8.21
CA MET A 134 -16.85 -4.30 7.70
C MET A 134 -17.02 -5.82 7.83
N LEU A 135 -16.01 -6.61 7.48
CA LEU A 135 -16.01 -8.08 7.69
C LEU A 135 -16.13 -8.48 9.17
N SER A 136 -15.80 -7.56 10.08
CA SER A 136 -15.91 -7.73 11.53
C SER A 136 -17.22 -7.16 12.09
N GLY A 137 -18.16 -6.74 11.23
CA GLY A 137 -19.46 -6.20 11.64
C GLY A 137 -19.44 -4.71 12.05
N VAL A 138 -18.36 -3.98 11.75
CA VAL A 138 -18.22 -2.54 12.02
C VAL A 138 -18.25 -1.78 10.71
N GLY A 139 -19.38 -1.16 10.39
CA GLY A 139 -19.58 -0.45 9.12
C GLY A 139 -21.05 -0.13 8.83
N PRO A 140 -21.37 0.37 7.63
CA PRO A 140 -22.73 0.81 7.33
C PRO A 140 -23.70 -0.38 7.34
N ARG A 141 -24.75 -0.31 8.15
CA ARG A 141 -25.75 -1.39 8.28
C ARG A 141 -26.25 -1.91 6.94
N GLU A 142 -26.65 -1.01 6.05
CA GLU A 142 -27.18 -1.38 4.73
C GLU A 142 -26.20 -2.22 3.90
N GLU A 143 -24.90 -1.96 4.01
CA GLU A 143 -23.89 -2.73 3.29
C GLU A 143 -23.64 -4.07 3.98
N LEU A 144 -23.55 -4.09 5.32
CA LEU A 144 -23.37 -5.31 6.10
C LEU A 144 -24.52 -6.31 5.90
N ASP A 145 -25.76 -5.82 5.89
CA ASP A 145 -26.96 -6.64 5.70
C ASP A 145 -27.00 -7.29 4.31
N LYS A 146 -26.55 -6.59 3.25
CA LYS A 146 -26.47 -7.15 1.87
C LYS A 146 -25.55 -8.37 1.79
N HIS A 147 -24.49 -8.40 2.62
CA HIS A 147 -23.51 -9.49 2.65
C HIS A 147 -23.77 -10.49 3.77
N GLY A 148 -24.88 -10.37 4.50
CA GLY A 148 -25.24 -11.27 5.60
C GLY A 148 -24.28 -11.20 6.80
N ILE A 149 -23.64 -10.04 7.02
CA ILE A 149 -22.69 -9.84 8.12
C ILE A 149 -23.45 -9.24 9.32
N PRO A 150 -23.36 -9.85 10.52
CA PRO A 150 -23.97 -9.27 11.72
C PRO A 150 -23.41 -7.88 12.04
N VAL A 151 -24.30 -6.91 12.25
CA VAL A 151 -23.93 -5.54 12.60
C VAL A 151 -23.59 -5.44 14.08
N LEU A 152 -22.31 -5.26 14.40
CA LEU A 152 -21.82 -4.94 15.74
C LEU A 152 -21.86 -3.43 15.99
N ALA A 153 -21.50 -2.63 14.99
CA ALA A 153 -21.52 -1.16 15.07
C ALA A 153 -21.85 -0.55 13.71
N ASP A 154 -22.86 0.31 13.69
CA ASP A 154 -23.32 1.03 12.49
C ASP A 154 -22.56 2.35 12.33
N LEU A 155 -21.52 2.34 11.49
CA LEU A 155 -20.59 3.46 11.31
C LEU A 155 -20.31 3.68 9.83
N LYS A 156 -19.97 4.91 9.42
CA LYS A 156 -19.63 5.29 8.03
C LYS A 156 -18.24 4.81 7.58
N VAL A 157 -17.93 3.54 7.84
CA VAL A 157 -16.66 2.90 7.46
C VAL A 157 -16.60 2.74 5.95
N GLY A 158 -15.48 3.11 5.35
CA GLY A 158 -15.27 3.05 3.89
C GLY A 158 -15.76 4.27 3.11
N GLU A 159 -16.40 5.24 3.78
CA GLU A 159 -16.72 6.53 3.16
C GLU A 159 -15.51 7.49 3.15
N ASN A 160 -15.66 8.62 2.45
CA ASN A 160 -14.65 9.68 2.36
C ASN A 160 -13.28 9.22 1.82
N LEU A 161 -13.29 8.25 0.89
CA LEU A 161 -12.07 7.87 0.19
C LEU A 161 -11.63 9.00 -0.74
N GLN A 162 -10.45 9.55 -0.46
CA GLN A 162 -9.80 10.58 -1.27
C GLN A 162 -8.50 10.02 -1.83
N ASP A 163 -8.21 10.34 -3.09
CA ASP A 163 -6.93 10.03 -3.71
C ASP A 163 -6.55 11.13 -4.70
N HIS A 164 -5.26 11.22 -5.00
CA HIS A 164 -4.77 12.12 -6.04
C HIS A 164 -4.89 11.44 -7.40
N VAL A 165 -5.77 11.97 -8.24
CA VAL A 165 -5.84 11.57 -9.64
C VAL A 165 -4.63 12.15 -10.36
N ALA A 166 -3.66 11.29 -10.69
CA ALA A 166 -2.48 11.66 -11.46
C ALA A 166 -2.66 11.24 -12.93
N MET A 167 -2.36 12.16 -13.84
CA MET A 167 -2.04 11.81 -15.22
C MET A 167 -0.55 11.49 -15.28
N GLY A 168 -0.14 10.40 -15.95
CA GLY A 168 1.25 9.91 -16.05
C GLY A 168 2.24 10.83 -16.79
N GLY A 169 1.98 12.14 -16.78
CA GLY A 169 2.77 13.17 -17.43
C GLY A 169 2.40 13.39 -18.89
N LEU A 170 2.73 14.58 -19.38
CA LEU A 170 2.85 14.84 -20.81
C LEU A 170 4.28 14.46 -21.23
N THR A 171 4.41 13.58 -22.22
CA THR A 171 5.73 13.21 -22.73
C THR A 171 6.16 14.17 -23.82
N PHE A 172 7.30 14.82 -23.65
CA PHE A 172 7.90 15.71 -24.64
C PHE A 172 9.20 15.11 -25.17
N ARG A 173 9.42 15.21 -26.48
CA ARG A 173 10.71 14.86 -27.09
C ARG A 173 11.66 16.03 -26.95
N ILE A 174 12.83 15.79 -26.37
CA ILE A 174 13.91 16.79 -26.26
C ILE A 174 15.12 16.36 -27.08
N ASN A 175 15.78 17.31 -27.74
CA ASN A 175 17.03 17.05 -28.47
C ASN A 175 18.25 17.28 -27.57
N LYS A 176 18.26 16.66 -26.38
CA LYS A 176 19.37 16.67 -25.42
C LYS A 176 19.51 15.29 -24.77
N PRO A 177 20.73 14.83 -24.47
CA PRO A 177 20.94 13.50 -23.89
C PRO A 177 20.65 13.43 -22.37
N VAL A 178 19.95 14.41 -21.81
CA VAL A 178 19.73 14.60 -20.36
C VAL A 178 18.53 13.82 -19.81
N SER A 179 17.73 13.17 -20.67
CA SER A 179 16.60 12.37 -20.21
C SER A 179 17.08 11.08 -19.53
N ILE A 180 16.37 10.68 -18.47
CA ILE A 180 16.43 9.32 -17.96
C ILE A 180 15.89 8.40 -19.07
N VAL A 181 16.74 7.51 -19.56
CA VAL A 181 16.38 6.45 -20.51
C VAL A 181 16.72 5.13 -19.84
N GLN A 182 15.77 4.20 -19.85
CA GLN A 182 15.81 2.96 -19.08
C GLN A 182 17.15 2.22 -19.22
N ASP A 183 17.63 2.07 -20.46
CA ASP A 183 18.86 1.32 -20.77
C ASP A 183 20.13 1.96 -20.18
N ARG A 184 20.15 3.27 -19.98
CA ARG A 184 21.26 4.00 -19.36
C ARG A 184 21.18 4.00 -17.84
N PHE A 185 19.97 3.85 -17.31
CA PHE A 185 19.68 3.97 -15.90
C PHE A 185 19.98 2.67 -15.12
N GLN A 186 19.77 1.51 -15.75
CA GLN A 186 20.01 0.18 -15.16
C GLN A 186 21.32 -0.49 -15.63
N ALA A 187 22.23 0.25 -16.25
CA ALA A 187 23.51 -0.31 -16.67
C ALA A 187 24.29 -0.91 -15.47
N PHE A 188 24.97 -2.04 -15.70
CA PHE A 188 25.69 -2.79 -14.66
C PHE A 188 26.60 -1.93 -13.77
N PRO A 189 27.41 -0.98 -14.30
CA PRO A 189 28.24 -0.11 -13.47
C PRO A 189 27.42 0.80 -12.52
N MET A 190 26.26 1.29 -12.97
CA MET A 190 25.41 2.17 -12.17
C MET A 190 24.71 1.40 -11.06
N THR A 191 24.30 0.16 -11.34
CA THR A 191 23.76 -0.76 -10.33
C THR A 191 24.81 -1.06 -9.25
N MET A 192 26.06 -1.31 -9.65
CA MET A 192 27.14 -1.60 -8.70
C MET A 192 27.48 -0.39 -7.80
N GLN A 193 27.38 0.85 -8.30
CA GLN A 193 27.55 2.04 -7.46
C GLN A 193 26.52 2.13 -6.34
N TYR A 194 25.27 1.74 -6.61
CA TYR A 194 24.24 1.72 -5.57
C TYR A 194 24.51 0.62 -4.55
N VAL A 195 24.86 -0.59 -5.00
CA VAL A 195 25.15 -1.73 -4.10
C VAL A 195 26.34 -1.44 -3.19
N MET A 196 27.44 -0.91 -3.73
CA MET A 196 28.68 -0.70 -2.97
C MET A 196 28.69 0.59 -2.14
N HIS A 197 28.01 1.63 -2.60
CA HIS A 197 28.15 2.98 -2.02
C HIS A 197 26.82 3.72 -1.77
N ARG A 198 25.67 3.10 -2.06
CA ARG A 198 24.33 3.72 -1.99
C ARG A 198 24.27 5.06 -2.74
N LYS A 199 24.97 5.15 -3.88
CA LYS A 199 25.07 6.33 -4.75
C LYS A 199 24.68 6.00 -6.19
N GLY A 200 24.50 7.04 -7.00
CA GLY A 200 24.22 6.92 -8.43
C GLY A 200 22.72 7.04 -8.74
N PRO A 201 22.33 6.88 -10.00
CA PRO A 201 21.00 7.20 -10.51
C PRO A 201 19.90 6.36 -9.86
N MET A 202 20.22 5.17 -9.36
CA MET A 202 19.26 4.29 -8.68
C MET A 202 18.63 4.90 -7.42
N THR A 203 19.26 5.92 -6.83
CA THR A 203 18.70 6.69 -5.70
C THR A 203 17.65 7.72 -6.14
N THR A 204 17.51 7.99 -7.44
CA THR A 204 16.56 9.00 -7.94
C THR A 204 15.12 8.52 -7.85
N LEU A 205 14.20 9.47 -7.66
CA LEU A 205 12.78 9.24 -7.35
C LEU A 205 11.95 9.07 -8.62
N GLY A 206 12.34 8.14 -9.50
CA GLY A 206 11.62 7.88 -10.75
C GLY A 206 11.66 9.04 -11.75
N GLY A 207 12.70 9.87 -11.71
CA GLY A 207 12.90 11.00 -12.63
C GLY A 207 12.18 12.29 -12.28
N VAL A 208 11.62 12.39 -11.09
CA VAL A 208 11.13 13.66 -10.55
C VAL A 208 12.30 14.45 -9.95
N GLU A 209 12.77 15.45 -10.68
CA GLU A 209 13.84 16.36 -10.22
C GLU A 209 13.30 17.72 -9.75
N GLY A 210 12.05 18.02 -10.05
CA GLY A 210 11.38 19.25 -9.64
C GLY A 210 9.89 19.02 -9.38
N LEU A 211 9.37 19.69 -8.34
CA LEU A 211 7.96 19.68 -7.96
C LEU A 211 7.46 21.12 -7.86
N ALA A 212 6.27 21.37 -8.38
CA ALA A 212 5.61 22.67 -8.30
C ALA A 212 4.17 22.49 -7.81
N PHE A 213 3.77 23.32 -6.85
CA PHE A 213 2.40 23.43 -6.39
C PHE A 213 1.80 24.69 -7.01
N VAL A 214 0.94 24.52 -8.00
CA VAL A 214 0.35 25.63 -8.76
C VAL A 214 -1.14 25.70 -8.45
N ASN A 215 -1.59 26.87 -7.96
CA ASN A 215 -3.02 27.11 -7.79
C ASN A 215 -3.61 27.55 -9.14
N THR A 216 -4.51 26.75 -9.68
CA THR A 216 -5.23 27.09 -10.91
C THR A 216 -6.53 27.79 -10.58
N TYR A 217 -7.12 28.52 -11.53
CA TYR A 217 -8.46 29.10 -11.34
C TYR A 217 -9.53 28.02 -11.06
N LEU A 218 -9.28 26.76 -11.43
CA LEU A 218 -10.14 25.61 -11.15
C LEU A 218 -9.99 25.07 -9.72
N GLY A 219 -8.86 25.31 -9.06
CA GLY A 219 -8.55 24.82 -7.70
C GLY A 219 -9.03 25.75 -6.58
N LYS A 220 -9.53 26.94 -6.90
CA LYS A 220 -10.19 27.86 -5.95
C LYS A 220 -11.68 27.51 -5.85
N LYS A 221 -12.02 26.45 -5.13
CA LYS A 221 -13.38 26.16 -4.69
C LYS A 221 -13.38 25.77 -3.22
#